data_AF-A0A7K4D9Z6-F1
#
_entry.id   AF-A0A7K4D9Z6-F1
#
_cell.length_a   1.000
_cell.length_b   1.000
_cell.length_c   1.000
_cell.angle_alpha   90.00
_cell.angle_beta   90.00
_cell.angle_gamma   90.00
#
_symmetry.space_group_name_H-M   'P 1'
#
loop_
_entity.id
_entity.type
_entity.pdbx_description
1 polymer ?
#
loop_
_entity_poly.entity_id
_entity_poly.type
_entity_poly.pdbx_seq_one_letter_code
_entity_poly.pdbx_strand_id
1 'polypeptide(L)' 'MKDAVLRAVKKAKESSKPRNFTQSMEMSINLQGLDMKKTENRIKEDFVLPNGRGKDVKIGI' A
#
# COMPACT_ATOMS: atom_id res chain seq x y z
N MET A 1 6.76 8.48 -14.15
CA MET A 1 6.30 7.52 -13.11
C MET A 1 5.22 8.09 -12.19
N LYS A 2 5.41 9.27 -11.59
CA LYS A 2 4.41 9.90 -10.68
C LYS A 2 3.00 9.98 -11.29
N ASP A 3 2.88 10.35 -12.56
CA ASP A 3 1.57 10.48 -13.24
C ASP A 3 0.83 9.16 -13.44
N ALA A 4 1.55 8.06 -13.66
CA ALA A 4 0.94 6.75 -13.85
C ALA A 4 0.27 6.26 -12.56
N VAL A 5 0.95 6.46 -11.42
CA VAL A 5 0.41 6.14 -10.09
C VAL A 5 -0.81 7.01 -9.78
N LEU A 6 -0.73 8.31 -10.05
CA LEU A 6 -1.84 9.23 -9.78
C LEU A 6 -3.10 8.88 -10.59
N ARG A 7 -2.93 8.50 -11.86
CA ARG A 7 -4.03 8.04 -12.73
C ARG A 7 -4.60 6.71 -12.25
N ALA A 8 -3.77 5.76 -11.86
CA ALA A 8 -4.21 4.47 -11.32
C ALA A 8 -5.02 4.64 -10.03
N VAL A 9 -4.59 5.52 -9.13
CA VAL A 9 -5.32 5.82 -7.88
C VAL A 9 -6.68 6.45 -8.15
N LYS A 10 -6.76 7.41 -9.09
CA LYS A 10 -8.05 8.02 -9.50
C LYS A 10 -8.99 6.97 -10.09
N LYS A 11 -8.49 6.14 -11.02
CA LYS A 11 -9.26 5.07 -11.64
C LYS A 11 -9.77 4.05 -10.60
N ALA A 12 -8.92 3.67 -9.64
CA ALA A 12 -9.30 2.76 -8.56
C ALA A 12 -10.45 3.35 -7.72
N LYS A 13 -10.37 4.64 -7.37
CA LYS A 13 -11.42 5.34 -6.62
C LYS A 13 -12.74 5.40 -7.40
N GLU A 14 -12.70 5.68 -8.69
CA GLU A 14 -13.89 5.76 -9.57
C GLU A 14 -14.51 4.39 -9.84
N SER A 15 -13.69 3.33 -9.97
CA SER A 15 -14.16 1.96 -10.15
C SER A 15 -14.74 1.32 -8.88
N SER A 16 -14.50 1.92 -7.72
CA SER A 16 -14.98 1.37 -6.45
C SER A 16 -16.47 1.62 -6.29
N LYS A 17 -17.21 0.57 -5.94
CA LYS A 17 -18.63 0.68 -5.61
C LYS A 17 -18.80 1.49 -4.31
N PRO A 18 -19.85 2.32 -4.21
CA PRO A 18 -20.15 3.02 -2.96
C PRO A 18 -20.40 2.01 -1.84
N ARG A 19 -19.83 2.29 -0.67
CA ARG A 19 -20.02 1.51 0.56
C ARG A 19 -20.25 2.45 1.72
N ASN A 20 -20.96 1.99 2.74
CA ASN A 20 -21.29 2.79 3.93
C ASN A 20 -20.12 2.89 4.94
N PHE A 21 -18.88 2.67 4.51
CA PHE A 21 -17.69 2.73 5.36
C PHE A 21 -16.46 3.25 4.60
N THR A 22 -15.52 3.85 5.32
CA THR A 22 -14.26 4.34 4.75
C THR A 22 -13.37 3.19 4.31
N GLN A 23 -13.11 3.10 3.01
CA GLN A 23 -12.22 2.08 2.44
C GLN A 23 -10.76 2.47 2.62
N SER A 24 -9.91 1.50 2.94
CA SER A 24 -8.45 1.64 2.90
C SER A 24 -7.94 1.30 1.50
N MET A 25 -6.84 1.92 1.10
CA MET A 25 -6.17 1.63 -0.17
C MET A 25 -4.99 0.69 0.09
N GLU A 26 -4.86 -0.33 -0.75
CA GLU A 26 -3.76 -1.29 -0.71
C GLU A 26 -2.89 -1.17 -1.95
N MET A 27 -1.59 -1.43 -1.81
CA MET A 27 -0.63 -1.42 -2.91
C MET A 27 0.14 -2.74 -2.91
N SER A 28 0.12 -3.43 -4.06
CA SER A 28 0.85 -4.68 -4.27
C SER A 28 1.91 -4.47 -5.33
N ILE A 29 3.14 -4.90 -5.05
CA ILE A 29 4.28 -4.79 -5.97
C ILE A 29 4.79 -6.21 -6.22
N ASN A 30 4.90 -6.58 -7.49
CA ASN A 30 5.53 -7.84 -7.88
C ASN A 30 7.02 -7.61 -8.15
N LEU A 31 7.89 -8.36 -7.49
CA LEU A 31 9.35 -8.27 -7.65
C LEU A 31 9.81 -9.44 -8.52
N GLN A 32 10.49 -9.14 -9.63
CA GLN A 32 11.08 -10.15 -10.51
C GLN A 32 12.60 -10.16 -10.35
N GLY A 33 13.20 -11.36 -10.32
CA GLY A 33 14.65 -11.53 -10.17
C GLY A 33 15.16 -11.63 -8.72
N LEU A 34 14.27 -11.60 -7.73
CA LEU A 34 14.62 -11.80 -6.32
C LEU A 34 14.45 -13.28 -5.94
N ASP A 35 15.52 -13.93 -5.49
CA ASP A 35 15.43 -15.28 -4.92
C ASP A 35 14.99 -15.20 -3.45
N MET A 36 13.69 -15.40 -3.21
CA MET A 36 13.12 -15.37 -1.85
C MET A 36 13.61 -16.51 -0.94
N LYS A 37 14.38 -17.49 -1.45
CA LYS A 37 15.01 -18.51 -0.61
C LYS A 37 16.17 -17.95 0.20
N LYS A 38 16.81 -16.88 -0.27
CA LYS A 38 17.89 -16.20 0.47
C LYS A 38 17.26 -15.26 1.49
N THR A 39 17.60 -15.45 2.76
CA THR A 39 17.07 -14.65 3.88
C THR A 39 17.36 -13.16 3.71
N GLU A 40 18.49 -12.81 3.08
CA GLU A 40 18.92 -11.44 2.76
C GLU A 40 17.98 -10.71 1.80
N ASN A 41 17.27 -11.43 0.94
CA ASN A 41 16.35 -10.86 -0.02
C ASN A 41 14.97 -10.55 0.61
N ARG A 42 14.77 -10.84 1.89
CA ARG A 42 13.51 -10.53 2.58
C ARG A 42 13.49 -9.06 2.97
N ILE A 43 12.58 -8.31 2.37
CA ILE A 43 12.33 -6.91 2.73
C ILE A 43 11.42 -6.90 3.97
N LYS A 44 11.98 -6.58 5.13
CA LYS A 44 11.22 -6.36 6.38
C LYS A 44 11.60 -5.00 6.93
N GLU A 45 10.94 -3.98 6.41
CA GLU A 45 11.20 -2.58 6.73
C GLU A 45 9.90 -1.88 7.16
N ASP A 46 10.00 -1.04 8.17
CA ASP A 46 8.91 -0.20 8.64
C ASP A 46 9.06 1.20 8.04
N PHE A 47 8.06 1.64 7.27
CA PHE A 47 8.05 2.95 6.63
C PHE A 47 7.01 3.86 7.27
N VAL A 48 7.41 5.07 7.64
CA VAL A 48 6.49 6.11 8.10
C VAL A 48 5.83 6.76 6.89
N LEU A 49 4.50 6.70 6.83
CA LEU A 49 3.75 7.34 5.76
C LEU A 49 3.67 8.86 6.00
N PRO A 50 3.96 9.70 4.99
CA PRO A 50 4.03 11.15 5.14
C PRO A 50 2.69 11.80 5.55
N ASN A 51 1.57 11.17 5.19
CA ASN A 51 0.22 11.62 5.54
C ASN A 51 -0.50 10.67 6.51
N GLY A 52 0.23 9.73 7.13
CA GLY A 52 -0.35 8.69 7.99
C GLY A 52 -1.24 7.69 7.24
N ARG A 53 -1.92 6.82 8.01
CA ARG A 53 -2.80 5.74 7.49
C ARG A 53 -4.29 6.10 7.51
N GLY A 54 -4.64 7.33 7.90
CA GLY A 54 -6.02 7.80 8.07
C GLY A 54 -6.77 7.26 9.30
N LYS A 55 -6.24 6.26 10.00
CA LYS A 55 -6.76 5.72 11.27
C LYS A 55 -5.62 5.47 12.25
N ASP A 56 -5.84 5.78 13.52
CA ASP A 56 -4.83 5.57 14.57
C ASP A 56 -4.46 4.08 14.70
N VAL A 57 -3.18 3.81 14.97
CA VAL A 57 -2.74 2.45 15.33
C VAL A 57 -3.21 2.21 16.76
N LYS A 58 -3.94 1.12 17.01
CA LYS A 58 -4.14 0.66 18.39
C LYS A 58 -2.89 -0.09 18.83
N ILE A 59 -2.09 0.53 19.69
CA ILE A 59 -0.88 -0.07 20.26
C ILE A 59 -1.22 -0.51 21.68
N GLY A 60 -1.12 -1.81 21.96
CA GLY A 60 -1.10 -2.33 23.32
C GLY A 60 0.34 -2.31 23.82
N ILE A 61 0.56 -1.72 24.99
CA ILE A 61 1.84 -1.75 25.71
C ILE A 61 1.86 -3.00 26.59
#